data_AF-A0A1G7LYS2-F1
#
_entry.id   AF-A0A1G7LYS2-F1
#
_cell.length_a   1.000
_cell.length_b   1.000
_cell.length_c   1.000
_cell.angle_alpha   90.00
_cell.angle_beta   90.00
_cell.angle_gamma   90.00
#
_symmetry.space_group_name_H-M   'P 1'
#
loop_
_entity.id
_entity.type
_entity.pdbx_description
1 polymer ?
#
loop_
_entity_poly.entity_id
_entity_poly.type
_entity_poly.pdbx_seq_one_letter_code
_entity_poly.pdbx_strand_id
1 'polypeptide(L)'
;MASTTNGGLQLAETLPADPVAAEATRTRAAGIVESYVQENAVPALDGVLAAAEPSRASGYARAARDAAALVDAEVRRFRALERSG
;
A
#
# COMPACT_ATOMS: atom_id res chain seq x y z
N MET A 1 2.71 -24.08 -33.87
CA MET A 1 3.03 -24.22 -32.43
C MET A 1 4.21 -23.33 -32.11
N ALA A 2 3.96 -22.09 -31.69
CA ALA A 2 5.02 -21.18 -31.25
C ALA A 2 4.95 -21.10 -29.73
N SER A 3 5.87 -21.81 -29.08
CA SER A 3 6.12 -21.69 -27.65
C SER A 3 7.06 -20.51 -27.46
N THR A 4 6.51 -19.35 -27.10
CA THR A 4 7.31 -18.17 -26.79
C THR A 4 7.66 -18.21 -25.31
N THR A 5 8.82 -18.81 -25.00
CA THR A 5 9.44 -18.79 -23.69
C THR A 5 9.95 -17.38 -23.40
N ASN A 6 9.07 -16.51 -22.92
CA ASN A 6 9.48 -15.32 -22.16
C ASN A 6 9.28 -15.68 -20.69
N GLY A 7 10.24 -15.38 -19.83
CA GLY A 7 10.18 -15.58 -18.37
C GLY A 7 9.15 -14.71 -17.66
N GLY A 8 7.98 -14.51 -18.26
CA GLY A 8 6.78 -14.00 -17.64
C GLY A 8 5.99 -15.17 -17.09
N LEU A 9 5.43 -14.98 -15.90
CA LEU A 9 4.49 -15.90 -15.27
C LEU A 9 3.53 -16.45 -16.34
N GLN A 10 3.54 -17.76 -16.54
CA GLN A 10 2.64 -18.43 -17.48
C GLN A 10 1.24 -18.46 -16.85
N LEU A 11 0.53 -17.33 -16.95
CA LEU A 11 -0.76 -17.08 -16.29
C LEU A 11 -1.93 -17.84 -16.91
N ALA A 12 -1.70 -18.50 -18.05
CA ALA A 12 -2.71 -19.29 -18.74
C ALA A 12 -2.11 -20.61 -19.20
N GLU A 13 -2.63 -21.70 -18.63
CA GLU A 13 -2.36 -23.08 -19.04
C GLU A 13 -3.67 -23.70 -19.53
N THR A 14 -3.62 -24.39 -20.66
CA THR A 14 -4.78 -25.12 -21.20
C THR A 14 -5.05 -26.33 -20.31
N LEU A 15 -6.31 -26.53 -19.89
CA LEU A 15 -6.66 -27.71 -19.10
C LEU A 15 -6.44 -29.00 -19.92
N PRO A 16 -5.76 -30.01 -19.34
CA PRO A 16 -5.69 -31.34 -19.93
C PRO A 16 -7.07 -31.94 -20.20
N ALA A 17 -7.17 -32.78 -21.24
CA ALA A 17 -8.39 -33.53 -21.51
C ALA A 17 -8.63 -34.66 -20.51
N ASP A 18 -7.57 -35.17 -19.87
CA ASP A 18 -7.67 -36.11 -18.76
C ASP A 18 -8.24 -35.41 -17.52
N PRO A 19 -9.38 -35.85 -16.98
CA PRO A 19 -10.03 -35.21 -15.83
C PRO A 19 -9.17 -35.18 -14.58
N VAL A 20 -8.30 -36.17 -14.35
CA VAL A 20 -7.43 -36.21 -13.16
C VAL A 20 -6.33 -35.15 -13.28
N ALA A 21 -5.67 -35.08 -14.43
CA ALA A 21 -4.70 -34.03 -14.72
C ALA A 21 -5.32 -32.62 -14.73
N ALA A 22 -6.54 -32.47 -15.25
CA ALA A 22 -7.27 -31.21 -15.21
C ALA A 22 -7.52 -30.71 -13.79
N GLU A 23 -7.88 -31.62 -12.88
CA GLU A 23 -8.11 -31.24 -11.49
C GLU A 23 -6.81 -30.83 -10.78
N ALA A 24 -5.72 -31.56 -11.02
CA ALA A 24 -4.41 -31.17 -10.49
C ALA A 24 -3.97 -29.77 -10.95
N THR A 25 -4.24 -29.41 -12.22
CA THR A 25 -3.97 -28.06 -12.74
C THR A 25 -4.84 -27.00 -12.04
N ARG A 26 -6.12 -27.28 -11.78
CA ARG A 26 -7.00 -26.35 -11.03
C ARG A 26 -6.54 -26.14 -9.59
N THR A 27 -6.18 -27.21 -8.89
CA THR A 27 -5.65 -27.13 -7.53
C THR A 27 -4.37 -26.29 -7.48
N ARG A 28 -3.47 -26.48 -8.45
CA ARG A 28 -2.24 -25.68 -8.55
C ARG A 28 -2.56 -24.21 -8.77
N ALA A 29 -3.46 -23.89 -9.69
CA ALA A 29 -3.86 -22.51 -9.97
C ALA A 29 -4.48 -21.84 -8.73
N ALA A 30 -5.34 -22.56 -8.00
CA ALA A 30 -5.91 -22.08 -6.75
C ALA A 30 -4.82 -21.77 -5.70
N GLY A 31 -3.83 -22.66 -5.55
CA GLY A 31 -2.70 -22.45 -4.64
C GLY A 31 -1.85 -21.23 -5.01
N ILE A 32 -1.59 -20.99 -6.30
CA ILE A 32 -0.85 -19.80 -6.76
C ILE A 32 -1.60 -18.52 -6.39
N VAL A 33 -2.92 -18.49 -6.60
CA VAL A 33 -3.75 -17.33 -6.25
C VAL A 33 -3.77 -17.12 -4.73
N GLU A 34 -3.94 -18.19 -3.96
CA GLU A 34 -3.94 -18.15 -2.50
C GLU A 34 -2.61 -17.61 -1.95
N SER A 35 -1.48 -18.13 -2.42
CA SER A 35 -0.15 -17.64 -2.02
C SER A 35 0.05 -16.18 -2.40
N TYR A 36 -0.35 -15.77 -3.61
CA TYR A 36 -0.25 -14.36 -4.00
C TYR A 36 -1.07 -13.45 -3.07
N VAL A 37 -2.30 -13.85 -2.74
CA VAL A 37 -3.16 -13.08 -1.83
C VAL A 37 -2.53 -12.97 -0.44
N GLN A 38 -2.04 -14.07 0.11
CA GLN A 38 -1.43 -14.10 1.44
C GLN A 38 -0.14 -13.28 1.52
N GLU A 39 0.74 -13.39 0.52
CA GLU A 39 2.06 -12.76 0.54
C GLU A 39 2.04 -11.29 0.12
N ASN A 40 1.10 -10.89 -0.75
CA ASN A 40 1.13 -9.56 -1.38
C ASN A 40 -0.11 -8.74 -1.06
N ALA A 41 -1.31 -9.30 -1.25
CA ALA A 41 -2.54 -8.51 -1.15
C ALA A 41 -2.89 -8.16 0.31
N VAL A 42 -2.77 -9.11 1.24
CA VAL A 42 -3.09 -8.88 2.66
C VAL A 42 -2.15 -7.85 3.30
N PRO A 43 -0.81 -7.94 3.17
CA PRO A 43 0.09 -6.93 3.73
C PRO A 43 -0.09 -5.54 3.11
N ALA A 44 -0.40 -5.47 1.81
CA ALA A 44 -0.70 -4.19 1.16
C ALA A 44 -1.97 -3.53 1.74
N LEU A 45 -3.01 -4.32 2.00
CA LEU A 45 -4.24 -3.84 2.65
C LEU A 45 -3.97 -3.36 4.09
N ASP A 46 -3.18 -4.09 4.87
CA ASP A 46 -2.76 -3.65 6.21
C ASP A 46 -1.99 -2.33 6.17
N GLY A 47 -1.10 -2.16 5.19
CA GLY A 47 -0.39 -0.89 4.96
C GLY A 47 -1.33 0.27 4.65
N VAL A 48 -2.35 0.05 3.82
CA VAL A 48 -3.38 1.05 3.51
C VAL A 48 -4.19 1.42 4.75
N LEU A 49 -4.63 0.42 5.53
CA LEU A 49 -5.39 0.65 6.76
C LEU A 49 -4.55 1.39 7.81
N ALA A 50 -3.29 1.02 8.00
CA ALA A 50 -2.37 1.70 8.90
C ALA A 50 -2.08 3.15 8.49
N ALA A 51 -2.05 3.44 7.18
CA ALA A 51 -1.92 4.81 6.66
C ALA A 51 -3.21 5.62 6.84
N ALA A 52 -4.37 4.98 6.75
CA ALA A 52 -5.68 5.59 6.98
C ALA A 52 -6.03 5.74 8.48
N GLU A 53 -5.17 5.24 9.37
CA GLU A 53 -5.40 5.22 10.82
C GLU A 53 -5.62 6.66 11.36
N PRO A 54 -6.83 6.99 11.86
CA PRO A 54 -7.17 8.35 12.30
C PRO A 54 -6.32 8.86 13.47
N SER A 55 -5.82 7.95 14.32
CA SER A 55 -4.96 8.30 15.44
C SER A 55 -3.60 8.85 14.97
N ARG A 56 -3.02 8.32 13.89
CA ARG A 56 -1.77 8.84 13.30
C ARG A 56 -2.01 10.19 12.64
N ALA A 57 -3.10 10.33 11.89
CA ALA A 57 -3.49 11.60 11.27
C ALA A 57 -3.72 12.70 12.31
N SER A 58 -4.37 12.39 13.43
CA SER A 58 -4.59 13.36 14.52
C SER A 58 -3.29 13.75 15.22
N GLY A 59 -2.33 12.84 15.36
CA GLY A 59 -0.98 13.13 15.85
C GLY A 59 -0.24 14.13 14.96
N TYR A 60 -0.22 13.91 13.64
CA TYR A 60 0.40 14.85 12.69
C TYR A 60 -0.33 16.20 12.65
N ALA A 61 -1.66 16.21 12.71
CA ALA A 61 -2.44 17.45 12.76
C ALA A 61 -2.15 18.26 14.03
N ARG A 62 -1.95 17.59 15.18
CA ARG A 62 -1.52 18.25 16.42
C ARG A 62 -0.13 18.86 16.29
N ALA A 63 0.84 18.08 15.80
CA ALA A 63 2.20 18.58 15.58
C ALA A 63 2.24 19.80 14.63
N ALA A 64 1.45 19.77 13.56
CA ALA A 64 1.32 20.89 12.64
C ALA A 64 0.70 22.14 13.30
N ARG A 65 -0.31 21.97 14.16
CA ARG A 65 -0.88 23.09 14.93
C ARG A 65 0.12 23.69 15.91
N ASP A 66 0.88 22.86 16.61
CA ASP A 66 1.89 23.32 17.57
C ASP A 66 3.01 24.10 16.85
N ALA A 67 3.45 23.61 15.68
CA ALA A 67 4.41 24.32 14.83
C ALA A 67 3.86 25.65 14.30
N ALA A 68 2.60 25.69 13.85
CA ALA A 68 1.96 26.93 13.40
C ALA A 68 1.86 27.96 14.52
N ALA A 69 1.52 27.54 15.75
CA ALA A 69 1.45 28.44 16.90
C ALA A 69 2.80 29.08 17.24
N LEU A 70 3.90 28.34 17.10
CA LEU A 70 5.26 28.86 17.27
C LEU A 70 5.61 29.91 16.22
N VAL A 71 5.30 29.64 14.95
CA VAL A 71 5.51 30.59 13.86
C VAL A 71 4.69 31.87 14.08
N ASP A 72 3.42 31.75 14.46
CA ASP A 72 2.56 32.90 14.75
C ASP A 72 3.05 33.72 15.96
N ALA A 73 3.63 33.07 16.97
CA ALA A 73 4.25 33.75 18.10
C ALA A 73 5.47 34.56 17.65
N GLU A 74 6.34 33.98 16.82
CA GLU A 74 7.54 34.65 16.35
C GLU A 74 7.21 35.79 15.38
N VAL A 75 6.23 35.61 14.49
CA VAL A 75 5.72 36.67 13.61
C VAL A 75 5.17 37.84 14.43
N ARG A 76 4.41 37.57 15.50
CA ARG A 76 3.92 38.62 16.40
C ARG A 76 5.06 39.36 17.09
N ARG A 77 6.10 38.64 17.53
CA ARG A 77 7.28 39.22 18.15
C ARG A 77 8.02 40.15 17.19
N PHE A 78 8.31 39.71 15.97
CA PHE A 78 8.98 40.56 14.97
C PHE A 78 8.18 41.80 14.64
N ARG A 79 6.86 41.68 14.44
CA ARG A 79 5.98 42.85 14.21
C ARG A 79 5.94 43.82 15.39
N ALA A 80 6.12 43.34 16.62
CA ALA A 80 6.19 44.22 17.78
C ALA A 80 7.49 45.01 17.80
N LEU A 81 8.61 44.37 17.47
CA LEU A 81 9.93 45.00 17.35
C LEU A 81 9.94 46.08 16.26
N GLU A 82 9.38 45.80 15.09
CA GLU A 82 9.26 46.77 13.98
C GLU A 82 8.46 48.03 14.36
N ARG A 83 7.52 47.93 15.31
CA ARG A 83 6.71 49.07 15.76
C ARG A 83 7.31 49.85 16.92
N SER A 84 8.37 49.33 17.54
CA SER A 84 9.02 49.93 18.72
C SER A 84 10.40 50.52 18.44
N GLY A 85 10.89 50.40 17.20
CA GLY A 85 12.00 51.18 16.64
C GLY A 85 11.49 52.26 15.69
#